data_AF-A0AAV1SDS8-F1
#
_entry.id   AF-A0AAV1SDS8-F1
#
_cell.length_a   1.000
_cell.length_b   1.000
_cell.length_c   1.000
_cell.angle_alpha   90.00
_cell.angle_beta   90.00
_cell.angle_gamma   90.00
#
_symmetry.space_group_name_H-M   'P 1'
#
loop_
_entity.id
_entity.type
_entity.pdbx_description
1 polymer ?
#
loop_
_entity_poly.entity_id
_entity_poly.type
_entity_poly.pdbx_seq_one_letter_code
_entity_poly.pdbx_strand_id
1 'polypeptide(L)'
;MILKKKDKTIVRHSRRNSNSTIDLDRVDDGLFGVVLNVPVRRYAWALKSRHWIAMRKIGEVWYNLDSDLSDPRIFKDTEDVKRFLDFVTSHGGEVLLVMNKKE
;
A
#
# COMPACT_ATOMS: atom_id res chain seq x y z
N MET A 1 -12.79 -7.64 -5.76
CA MET A 1 -13.53 -8.36 -6.83
C MET A 1 -12.85 -8.23 -8.20
N ILE A 2 -12.26 -7.09 -8.56
CA ILE A 2 -11.61 -6.87 -9.88
C ILE A 2 -10.23 -7.53 -10.00
N LEU A 3 -9.37 -7.45 -8.97
CA LEU A 3 -8.01 -8.00 -9.01
C LEU A 3 -7.95 -9.53 -9.13
N LYS A 4 -8.90 -10.25 -8.51
CA LYS A 4 -9.00 -11.72 -8.64
C LYS A 4 -9.27 -12.18 -10.08
N LYS A 5 -9.87 -11.34 -10.92
CA LYS A 5 -10.17 -11.64 -12.33
C LYS A 5 -8.97 -11.42 -13.26
N LYS A 6 -7.87 -10.83 -12.77
CA LYS A 6 -6.62 -10.56 -13.52
C LYS A 6 -5.44 -11.39 -13.00
N ASP A 7 -5.69 -12.56 -12.42
CA ASP A 7 -4.66 -13.41 -11.77
C ASP A 7 -3.78 -12.68 -10.76
N LYS A 8 -4.37 -11.78 -9.96
CA LYS A 8 -3.70 -11.13 -8.84
C LYS A 8 -4.33 -11.54 -7.52
N THR A 9 -3.47 -11.93 -6.58
CA THR A 9 -3.87 -12.31 -5.22
C THR A 9 -3.69 -11.10 -4.30
N ILE A 10 -4.69 -10.84 -3.46
CA ILE A 10 -4.63 -9.78 -2.45
C ILE A 10 -4.34 -10.45 -1.11
N VAL A 11 -3.24 -10.07 -0.47
CA VAL A 11 -2.90 -10.47 0.90
C VAL A 11 -3.10 -9.26 1.80
N ARG A 12 -4.00 -9.36 2.77
CA ARG A 12 -4.22 -8.28 3.75
C ARG A 12 -3.18 -8.39 4.86
N HIS A 13 -2.40 -7.34 5.06
CA HIS A 13 -1.53 -7.24 6.23
C HIS A 13 -2.36 -6.71 7.41
N SER A 14 -2.54 -7.53 8.45
CA SER A 14 -3.36 -7.19 9.62
C SER A 14 -2.50 -6.87 10.83
N ARG A 15 -2.72 -5.71 11.46
CA ARG A 15 -1.99 -5.18 12.63
C ARG A 15 -1.96 -6.09 13.87
N ARG A 16 -2.75 -7.19 13.92
CA ARG A 16 -2.74 -8.14 15.04
C ARG A 16 -1.48 -9.01 15.14
N ASN A 17 -0.65 -9.03 14.10
CA ASN A 17 0.70 -9.58 14.17
C ASN A 17 1.71 -8.44 14.33
N SER A 18 1.90 -7.98 15.57
CA SER A 18 2.87 -6.93 15.94
C SER A 18 4.34 -7.28 15.67
N ASN A 19 4.61 -8.45 15.08
CA ASN A 19 5.94 -8.97 14.76
C ASN A 19 6.15 -9.20 13.25
N SER A 20 5.19 -8.89 12.39
CA SER A 20 5.37 -9.04 10.94
C SER A 20 5.72 -7.70 10.29
N THR A 21 7.02 -7.40 10.22
CA THR A 21 7.57 -6.38 9.32
C THR A 21 7.02 -6.64 7.92
N ILE A 22 6.49 -5.61 7.25
CA ILE A 22 6.06 -5.75 5.86
C ILE A 22 7.31 -6.03 5.05
N ASP A 23 7.46 -7.27 4.62
CA ASP A 23 8.61 -7.73 3.86
C ASP A 23 8.47 -7.24 2.41
N LEU A 24 8.87 -5.99 2.20
CA LEU A 24 8.90 -5.34 0.90
C LEU A 24 10.08 -5.80 0.05
N ASP A 25 11.05 -6.52 0.63
CA ASP A 25 12.23 -7.05 -0.06
C ASP A 25 11.90 -8.35 -0.82
N ARG A 26 10.73 -8.95 -0.57
CA ARG A 26 10.11 -10.01 -1.38
C ARG A 26 9.61 -9.57 -2.76
N VAL A 27 10.16 -8.52 -3.35
CA VAL A 27 9.76 -8.10 -4.71
C VAL A 27 9.98 -9.23 -5.72
N ASP A 28 11.07 -9.98 -5.56
CA ASP A 28 11.39 -11.16 -6.40
C ASP A 28 10.44 -12.35 -6.20
N ASP A 29 9.65 -12.37 -5.12
CA ASP A 29 8.66 -13.42 -4.84
C ASP A 29 7.30 -13.19 -5.55
N GLY A 30 7.23 -12.16 -6.41
CA GLY A 30 6.04 -11.82 -7.19
C GLY A 30 5.19 -10.71 -6.58
N LEU A 31 5.74 -9.85 -5.71
CA LEU A 31 5.02 -8.66 -5.24
C LEU A 31 4.80 -7.69 -6.41
N PHE A 32 3.54 -7.45 -6.77
CA PHE A 32 3.16 -6.52 -7.83
C PHE A 32 3.08 -5.07 -7.34
N GLY A 33 2.65 -4.87 -6.10
CA GLY A 33 2.50 -3.54 -5.51
C GLY A 33 1.74 -3.57 -4.19
N VAL A 34 1.48 -2.38 -3.67
CA VAL A 34 0.79 -2.18 -2.38
C VAL A 34 -0.41 -1.26 -2.60
N VAL A 35 -1.53 -1.58 -1.97
CA VAL A 35 -2.73 -0.73 -1.95
C VAL A 35 -3.05 -0.40 -0.49
N LEU A 36 -3.25 0.88 -0.22
CA LEU A 36 -3.54 1.39 1.12
C LEU A 36 -4.98 1.87 1.20
N ASN A 37 -5.60 1.64 2.36
CA ASN A 37 -6.93 2.13 2.71
C ASN A 37 -6.82 3.10 3.89
N VAL A 38 -6.57 4.37 3.61
CA VAL A 38 -6.25 5.37 4.64
C VAL A 38 -7.49 6.11 5.12
N PRO A 39 -7.68 6.34 6.42
CA PRO A 39 -8.78 7.17 6.91
C PRO A 39 -8.51 8.64 6.58
N VAL A 40 -9.50 9.32 5.98
CA VAL A 40 -9.45 10.76 5.72
C VAL A 40 -10.57 11.47 6.48
N ARG A 41 -10.24 12.63 7.08
CA ARG A 41 -11.20 13.51 7.74
C ARG A 41 -11.49 14.68 6.81
N ARG A 42 -12.73 14.80 6.31
CA ARG A 42 -13.14 16.01 5.59
C ARG A 42 -13.52 17.09 6.59
N TYR A 43 -12.82 18.21 6.53
CA TYR A 43 -12.95 19.34 7.45
C TYR A 43 -14.23 20.13 7.13
N ALA A 44 -15.36 19.65 7.64
CA ALA A 44 -16.62 20.41 7.83
C ALA A 44 -17.70 19.53 8.48
N TRP A 45 -17.58 18.22 8.35
CA TRP A 45 -18.54 17.25 8.86
C TRP A 45 -17.81 16.02 9.38
N ALA A 46 -18.19 15.53 10.55
CA ALA A 46 -17.50 14.42 11.21
C ALA A 46 -17.62 13.05 10.50
N LEU A 47 -18.14 12.97 9.26
CA LEU A 47 -18.11 11.69 8.56
C LEU A 47 -16.67 11.28 8.18
N LYS A 48 -16.37 10.06 8.60
CA LYS A 48 -15.12 9.36 8.32
C LYS A 48 -15.24 8.83 6.90
N SER A 49 -14.31 9.22 6.03
CA SER A 49 -14.18 8.62 4.71
C SER A 49 -12.86 7.86 4.63
N ARG A 50 -12.69 7.12 3.54
CA ARG A 50 -11.50 6.33 3.27
C ARG A 50 -10.95 6.74 1.91
N HIS A 51 -9.65 6.80 1.81
CA HIS A 51 -8.94 7.11 0.58
C HIS A 51 -8.06 5.94 0.20
N TRP A 52 -8.07 5.61 -1.09
CA TRP A 52 -7.33 4.47 -1.63
C TRP A 52 -6.06 4.98 -2.31
N ILE A 53 -4.92 4.52 -1.84
CA ILE A 53 -3.62 4.90 -2.40
C ILE A 53 -2.98 3.66 -3.01
N ALA A 54 -2.53 3.76 -4.25
CA ALA A 54 -1.74 2.71 -4.89
C ALA A 54 -0.25 3.05 -4.80
N MET A 55 0.58 2.05 -4.52
CA MET A 55 2.03 2.16 -4.53
C MET A 55 2.61 1.02 -5.35
N ARG A 56 3.66 1.30 -6.12
CA ARG A 56 4.27 0.31 -6.99
C ARG A 56 5.77 0.54 -7.12
N LYS A 57 6.54 -0.56 -7.11
CA LYS A 57 7.94 -0.55 -7.51
C LYS A 57 8.03 -0.71 -9.02
N ILE A 58 8.74 0.20 -9.69
CA ILE A 58 9.02 0.14 -11.13
C ILE A 58 10.53 0.27 -11.27
N GLY A 59 11.18 -0.81 -11.73
CA GLY A 59 12.63 -0.95 -11.60
C GLY A 59 13.03 -1.02 -10.13
N GLU A 60 13.96 -0.17 -9.72
CA GLU A 60 14.43 -0.11 -8.33
C GLU A 60 13.65 0.91 -7.47
N VAL A 61 12.81 1.72 -8.09
CA VAL A 61 12.19 2.90 -7.46
C VAL A 61 10.74 2.62 -7.08
N TRP A 62 10.36 3.03 -5.86
CA TRP A 62 8.99 3.00 -5.41
C TRP A 62 8.27 4.32 -5.72
N TYR A 63 7.03 4.20 -6.19
CA TYR A 63 6.17 5.32 -6.53
C TYR A 63 4.90 5.28 -5.69
N ASN A 64 4.52 6.44 -5.15
CA ASN A 64 3.19 6.72 -4.68
C ASN A 64 2.34 7.22 -5.86
N LEU A 65 1.29 6.46 -6.18
CA LEU A 65 0.35 6.70 -7.28
C LEU A 65 -1.01 7.16 -6.74
N ASP A 66 -0.99 7.90 -5.63
CA ASP A 66 -2.16 8.58 -5.08
C ASP A 66 -2.78 9.49 -6.15
N SER A 67 -4.08 9.33 -6.39
CA SER A 67 -4.83 10.13 -7.36
C SER A 67 -4.99 11.60 -6.98
N ASP A 68 -4.77 11.94 -5.70
CA ASP A 68 -4.84 13.33 -5.22
C ASP A 68 -3.55 14.11 -5.47
N LEU A 69 -2.46 13.42 -5.87
CA LEU A 69 -1.21 14.07 -6.29
C LEU A 69 -1.31 14.49 -7.75
N SER A 70 -0.70 15.63 -8.10
CA SER A 70 -0.59 16.06 -9.50
C SER A 70 0.26 15.08 -10.33
N ASP A 71 1.24 14.45 -9.69
CA ASP A 71 2.22 13.58 -10.31
C ASP A 71 2.64 12.45 -9.34
N PRO A 72 3.10 11.29 -9.86
CA PRO A 72 3.65 10.21 -9.03
C PRO A 72 4.78 10.70 -8.13
N ARG A 73 4.68 10.45 -6.83
CA ARG A 73 5.74 10.81 -5.87
C ARG A 73 6.71 9.66 -5.67
N ILE A 74 7.99 9.93 -5.87
CA ILE A 74 9.07 8.97 -5.69
C ILE A 74 9.42 8.86 -4.20
N PHE A 75 9.61 7.63 -3.72
CA PHE A 75 10.22 7.36 -2.42
C PHE A 75 11.74 7.31 -2.56
N LYS A 76 12.47 7.77 -1.53
CA LYS A 76 13.93 7.83 -1.57
C LYS A 76 14.57 6.43 -1.60
N ASP A 77 14.07 5.54 -0.76
CA ASP A 77 14.57 4.19 -0.56
C ASP A 77 13.47 3.31 0.07
N THR A 78 13.74 2.01 0.23
CA THR A 78 12.80 1.07 0.87
C THR A 78 12.49 1.44 2.33
N GLU A 79 13.39 2.11 3.05
CA GLU A 79 13.16 2.53 4.44
C GLU A 79 12.17 3.70 4.54
N ASP A 80 12.17 4.60 3.54
CA ASP A 80 11.17 5.66 3.38
C ASP A 80 9.78 5.05 3.13
N VAL A 81 9.71 3.97 2.33
CA VAL A 81 8.48 3.21 2.09
C VAL A 81 7.97 2.56 3.38
N LYS A 82 8.85 1.87 4.13
CA LYS A 82 8.50 1.24 5.42
C LYS A 82 7.95 2.28 6.42
N ARG A 83 8.64 3.41 6.56
CA ARG A 83 8.19 4.52 7.41
C ARG A 83 6.82 5.06 7.02
N PHE A 84 6.55 5.17 5.72
CA PHE A 84 5.23 5.58 5.23
C PHE A 84 4.13 4.56 5.57
N LEU A 85 4.41 3.26 5.42
CA LEU A 85 3.46 2.20 5.78
C LEU A 85 3.20 2.15 7.30
N ASP A 86 4.23 2.34 8.11
CA ASP A 86 4.11 2.42 9.58
C ASP A 86 3.30 3.64 10.00
N PHE A 87 3.51 4.79 9.36
CA PHE A 87 2.68 5.97 9.56
C PHE A 87 1.21 5.68 9.22
N VAL A 88 0.94 5.06 8.07
CA VAL A 88 -0.44 4.74 7.65
C VAL A 88 -1.12 3.77 8.61
N THR A 89 -0.44 2.71 9.03
CA THR A 89 -1.01 1.70 9.93
C THR A 89 -1.20 2.21 11.37
N SER A 90 -0.28 3.03 11.88
CA SER A 90 -0.43 3.69 13.19
C SER A 90 -1.63 4.64 13.25
N HIS A 91 -2.00 5.23 12.10
CA HIS A 91 -3.17 6.11 11.96
C HIS A 91 -4.46 5.38 11.56
N GLY A 92 -4.50 4.04 11.64
CA GLY A 92 -5.70 3.23 11.39
C GLY A 92 -5.98 2.93 9.91
N GLY A 93 -4.98 3.14 9.05
CA GLY A 93 -4.98 2.66 7.68
C GLY A 93 -4.73 1.15 7.58
N GLU A 94 -5.20 0.55 6.49
CA GLU A 94 -4.98 -0.86 6.18
C GLU A 94 -4.03 -0.98 4.99
N VAL A 95 -3.18 -2.01 5.01
CA VAL A 95 -2.23 -2.31 3.93
C VAL A 95 -2.64 -3.62 3.25
N LEU A 96 -2.76 -3.57 1.92
CA LEU A 96 -3.05 -4.70 1.07
C LEU A 96 -1.86 -4.93 0.13
N LEU A 97 -1.22 -6.09 0.25
CA LEU A 97 -0.20 -6.51 -0.70
C LEU A 97 -0.88 -7.14 -1.91
N VAL A 98 -0.49 -6.70 -3.09
CA VAL A 98 -0.95 -7.27 -4.36
C VAL A 98 0.18 -8.14 -4.89
N MET A 99 -0.06 -9.45 -4.94
CA MET A 99 0.89 -10.42 -5.47
C MET A 99 0.46 -10.83 -6.88
N ASN A 100 1.43 -11.05 -7.76
CA ASN A 100 1.22 -11.85 -8.96
C ASN A 100 1.02 -13.32 -8.54
N LYS A 101 0.14 -14.02 -9.23
CA LYS A 101 0.01 -15.47 -9.08
C LYS A 101 1.29 -16.09 -9.64
N LYS A 102 1.95 -16.97 -8.87
CA LYS A 102 2.99 -17.85 -9.41
C LYS A 102 2.29 -18.79 -10.40
N GLU A 103 2.79 -18.86 -11.63
CA GLU A 103 2.34 -19.83 -12.64
C GLU A 103 2.55 -21.27 -12.16
#